data_AF-A0A810BRQ0-F1
#
_entry.id   AF-A0A810BRQ0-F1
#
_cell.length_a   1.000
_cell.length_b   1.000
_cell.length_c   1.000
_cell.angle_alpha   90.00
_cell.angle_beta   90.00
_cell.angle_gamma   90.00
#
_symmetry.space_group_name_H-M   'P 1'
#
loop_
_entity.id
_entity.type
_entity.pdbx_description
1 polymer ?
#
loop_
_entity_poly.entity_id
_entity_poly.type
_entity_poly.pdbx_seq_one_letter_code
_entity_poly.pdbx_strand_id
1 'polypeptide(L)'
;MGLTLDELAKVAQTNTSRKVTVLRDLSENQFLEHLRRANDPGRRYIVNFDRARIFGAGSGHHSPIGGYFEAEDLVFVLDVNFNFQPWLVERKRLFDAVNTLDGDKKRGLLLIE
;
A
#
# COMPACT_ATOMS: atom_id res chain seq x y z
N MET A 1 -17.39 -7.66 3.55
CA MET A 1 -16.88 -6.27 3.56
C MET A 1 -15.58 -6.27 4.35
N GLY A 2 -14.55 -5.58 3.84
CA GLY A 2 -13.27 -5.42 4.53
C GLY A 2 -13.23 -4.11 5.32
N LEU A 3 -12.03 -3.65 5.65
CA LEU A 3 -11.80 -2.35 6.30
C LEU A 3 -11.44 -1.28 5.27
N THR A 4 -11.89 -0.05 5.50
CA THR A 4 -11.31 1.15 4.88
C THR A 4 -9.89 1.39 5.40
N LEU A 5 -9.11 2.25 4.74
CA LEU A 5 -7.77 2.62 5.21
C LEU A 5 -7.80 3.29 6.60
N ASP A 6 -8.83 4.09 6.89
CA ASP A 6 -8.96 4.79 8.18
C ASP A 6 -9.30 3.79 9.31
N GLU A 7 -10.12 2.77 9.04
CA GLU A 7 -10.42 1.72 10.00
C GLU A 7 -9.20 0.81 10.24
N LEU A 8 -8.46 0.48 9.18
CA LEU A 8 -7.21 -0.27 9.32
C LEU A 8 -6.18 0.50 10.17
N ALA A 9 -6.11 1.82 10.02
CA ALA A 9 -5.26 2.68 10.84
C ALA A 9 -5.62 2.60 12.32
N LYS A 10 -6.92 2.64 12.67
CA LYS A 10 -7.40 2.49 14.05
C LYS A 10 -6.99 1.13 14.63
N VAL A 11 -7.18 0.05 13.86
CA VAL A 11 -6.76 -1.30 14.28
C VAL A 11 -5.25 -1.34 14.54
N ALA A 12 -4.44 -0.79 13.64
CA ALA A 12 -2.99 -0.73 13.83
C ALA A 12 -2.62 0.06 15.08
N GLN A 13 -3.21 1.24 15.29
CA GLN A 13 -2.97 2.10 16.47
C GLN A 13 -3.30 1.40 17.79
N THR A 14 -4.35 0.57 17.83
CA THR A 14 -4.70 -0.19 19.03
C THR A 14 -3.73 -1.32 19.33
N ASN A 15 -3.01 -1.83 18.33
CA ASN A 15 -2.20 -3.05 18.44
C ASN A 15 -0.68 -2.80 18.34
N THR A 16 -0.24 -1.55 18.33
CA THR A 16 1.19 -1.21 18.32
C THR A 16 1.48 0.06 19.11
N SER A 17 2.68 0.15 19.70
CA SER A 17 3.20 1.38 20.32
C SER A 17 3.90 2.30 19.32
N ARG A 18 4.06 1.85 18.07
CA ARG A 18 4.71 2.60 16.98
C ARG A 18 3.79 3.68 16.44
N LYS A 19 4.35 4.72 15.84
CA LYS A 19 3.56 5.80 15.24
C LYS A 19 2.89 5.28 13.97
N VAL A 20 1.58 5.46 13.88
CA VAL A 20 0.76 5.09 12.71
C VAL A 20 0.29 6.34 11.99
N THR A 21 0.60 6.45 10.70
CA THR A 21 0.26 7.60 9.85
C THR A 21 -0.47 7.13 8.59
N VAL A 22 -1.66 7.69 8.32
CA VAL A 22 -2.36 7.51 7.04
C VAL A 22 -1.78 8.48 6.02
N LEU A 23 -1.39 7.95 4.87
CA LEU A 23 -0.84 8.71 3.75
C LEU A 23 -1.81 8.60 2.56
N ARG A 24 -2.49 9.70 2.26
CA ARG A 24 -3.50 9.82 1.19
C ARG A 24 -3.16 11.05 0.34
N ASP A 25 -3.74 11.11 -0.86
CA ASP A 25 -3.60 12.23 -1.79
C ASP A 25 -2.13 12.53 -2.17
N LEU A 26 -1.32 11.47 -2.20
CA LEU A 26 0.06 11.53 -2.62
C LEU A 26 0.14 11.83 -4.12
N SER A 27 1.05 12.72 -4.49
CA SER A 27 1.56 12.75 -5.87
C SER A 27 2.40 11.50 -6.15
N GLU A 28 2.62 11.20 -7.44
CA GLU A 28 3.44 10.06 -7.85
C GLU A 28 4.87 10.14 -7.28
N ASN A 29 5.43 11.36 -7.20
CA ASN A 29 6.75 11.60 -6.61
C ASN A 29 6.76 11.36 -5.09
N GLN A 30 5.74 11.81 -4.36
CA GLN A 30 5.64 11.54 -2.93
C GLN A 30 5.47 10.05 -2.63
N PHE A 31 4.73 9.34 -3.49
CA PHE A 31 4.61 7.89 -3.41
C PHE A 31 5.96 7.18 -3.61
N LEU A 32 6.73 7.60 -4.62
CA LEU A 32 8.10 7.10 -4.85
C LEU A 32 9.01 7.32 -3.63
N GLU A 33 8.98 8.50 -3.01
CA GLU A 33 9.77 8.77 -1.81
C GLU A 33 9.44 7.85 -0.63
N HIS A 34 8.18 7.44 -0.50
CA HIS A 34 7.79 6.44 0.49
C HIS A 34 8.28 5.04 0.14
N LEU A 35 8.22 4.65 -1.13
CA LEU A 35 8.71 3.34 -1.58
C LEU A 35 10.22 3.18 -1.38
N ARG A 36 11.02 4.21 -1.67
CA ARG A 36 12.47 4.23 -1.37
C ARG A 36 12.76 3.94 0.11
N ARG A 37 11.90 4.42 1.00
CA ARG A 37 12.01 4.20 2.45
C ARG A 37 11.41 2.87 2.91
N ALA A 38 10.75 2.11 2.04
CA ALA A 38 10.16 0.82 2.41
C ALA A 38 11.20 -0.26 2.73
N ASN A 39 12.44 -0.09 2.26
CA ASN A 39 13.56 -0.99 2.58
C ASN A 39 14.18 -0.70 3.96
N ASP A 40 13.78 0.39 4.64
CA ASP A 40 14.23 0.69 6.00
C ASP A 40 13.55 -0.26 7.01
N PRO A 41 14.32 -1.08 7.77
CA PRO A 41 13.74 -1.97 8.77
C PRO A 41 12.99 -1.22 9.89
N GLY A 42 13.21 0.07 10.07
CA GLY A 42 12.46 0.96 10.96
C GLY A 42 11.13 1.48 10.40
N ARG A 43 10.74 1.12 9.16
CA ARG A 43 9.48 1.59 8.55
C ARG A 43 8.71 0.43 7.93
N ARG A 44 7.42 0.33 8.23
CA ARG A 44 6.54 -0.67 7.61
C ARG A 44 5.39 0.04 6.90
N TYR A 45 5.08 -0.43 5.71
CA TYR A 45 4.01 0.11 4.89
C TYR A 45 2.98 -0.97 4.60
N ILE A 46 1.70 -0.61 4.73
CA ILE A 46 0.59 -1.39 4.16
C ILE A 46 0.00 -0.54 3.04
N VAL A 47 -0.11 -1.12 1.85
CA VAL A 47 -0.74 -0.48 0.69
C VAL A 47 -2.20 -0.88 0.59
N ASN A 48 -3.07 0.11 0.41
CA ASN A 48 -4.45 -0.08 0.02
C ASN A 48 -4.60 0.27 -1.46
N PHE A 49 -5.06 -0.69 -2.27
CA PHE A 49 -5.09 -0.53 -3.73
C PHE A 49 -6.31 -1.22 -4.35
N ASP A 50 -6.70 -0.78 -5.54
CA ASP A 50 -7.73 -1.43 -6.36
C ASP A 50 -7.12 -2.55 -7.20
N ARG A 51 -7.53 -3.80 -6.94
CA ARG A 51 -7.06 -4.96 -7.71
C ARG A 51 -7.41 -4.86 -9.19
N ALA A 52 -8.49 -4.19 -9.57
CA ALA A 52 -8.85 -4.07 -10.99
C ALA A 52 -7.77 -3.33 -11.80
N ARG A 53 -7.03 -2.39 -11.20
CA ARG A 53 -5.93 -1.67 -11.84
C ARG A 53 -4.67 -2.54 -12.04
N ILE A 54 -4.52 -3.58 -11.23
CA ILE A 54 -3.37 -4.50 -11.30
C ILE A 54 -3.70 -5.79 -12.04
N PHE A 55 -4.91 -6.32 -11.93
CA PHE A 55 -5.26 -7.64 -12.46
C PHE A 55 -6.41 -7.60 -13.49
N GLY A 56 -6.94 -6.42 -13.80
CA GLY A 56 -8.09 -6.25 -14.70
C GLY A 56 -9.44 -6.61 -14.09
N ALA A 57 -9.45 -7.16 -12.87
CA ALA A 57 -10.66 -7.50 -12.12
C ALA A 57 -10.39 -7.49 -10.60
N GLY A 58 -11.48 -7.59 -9.83
CA GLY A 58 -11.45 -7.61 -8.38
C GLY A 58 -11.79 -6.26 -7.75
N SER A 59 -11.72 -6.21 -6.43
CA SER A 59 -12.05 -5.04 -5.60
C SER A 59 -10.83 -4.61 -4.78
N GLY A 60 -11.02 -3.57 -3.95
CA GLY A 60 -10.00 -3.09 -3.02
C GLY A 60 -9.34 -4.20 -2.19
N HIS A 61 -8.04 -4.05 -1.96
CA HIS A 61 -7.22 -4.97 -1.18
C HIS A 61 -6.21 -4.21 -0.32
N HIS A 62 -5.69 -4.89 0.70
CA HIS A 62 -4.62 -4.39 1.57
C HIS A 62 -3.50 -5.42 1.63
N SER A 63 -2.25 -4.98 1.49
CA SER A 63 -1.10 -5.88 1.66
C SER A 63 0.14 -5.10 2.11
N PRO A 64 1.06 -5.71 2.88
CA PRO A 64 2.34 -5.08 3.19
C PRO A 64 3.19 -4.85 1.93
N ILE A 65 3.96 -3.77 1.93
CA ILE A 65 5.07 -3.60 0.99
C ILE A 65 6.31 -4.22 1.64
N GLY A 66 6.90 -5.21 0.96
CA GLY A 66 8.12 -5.88 1.39
C GLY A 66 9.40 -5.15 0.98
N GLY A 67 9.31 -4.25 0.00
CA GLY A 67 10.43 -3.40 -0.42
C GLY A 67 10.21 -2.75 -1.78
N TYR A 68 11.18 -1.97 -2.21
CA TYR A 68 11.24 -1.31 -3.51
C TYR A 68 12.60 -1.56 -4.17
N PHE A 69 12.54 -2.03 -5.41
CA PHE A 69 13.65 -2.36 -6.28
C PHE A 69 13.86 -1.18 -7.21
N GLU A 70 14.69 -0.23 -6.76
CA GLU A 70 14.81 1.08 -7.43
C GLU A 70 15.44 0.98 -8.83
N ALA A 71 16.36 0.04 -9.05
CA ALA A 71 17.01 -0.13 -10.35
C ALA A 71 16.01 -0.62 -11.43
N GLU A 72 14.99 -1.38 -11.04
CA GLU A 72 13.99 -1.97 -11.92
C GLU A 72 12.62 -1.25 -11.88
N ASP A 73 12.46 -0.24 -11.01
CA ASP A 73 11.20 0.44 -10.70
C ASP A 73 10.05 -0.50 -10.28
N LEU A 74 10.38 -1.54 -9.50
CA LEU A 74 9.45 -2.58 -9.05
C LEU A 74 9.18 -2.51 -7.54
N VAL A 75 7.91 -2.63 -7.16
CA VAL A 75 7.46 -2.72 -5.76
C VAL A 75 7.17 -4.18 -5.44
N PHE A 76 7.70 -4.66 -4.32
CA PHE A 76 7.41 -5.99 -3.82
C PHE A 76 6.21 -5.95 -2.87
N VAL A 77 5.09 -6.50 -3.32
CA VAL A 77 3.84 -6.58 -2.55
C VAL A 77 3.73 -7.97 -1.93
N LEU A 78 3.65 -8.02 -0.61
CA LEU A 78 3.48 -9.25 0.16
C LEU A 78 1.98 -9.59 0.22
N ASP A 79 1.40 -10.01 -0.90
CA ASP A 79 -0.04 -10.26 -0.97
C ASP A 79 -0.47 -11.32 0.06
N VAL A 80 -1.40 -10.91 0.94
CA VAL A 80 -1.92 -11.77 2.01
C VAL A 80 -2.96 -12.79 1.50
N ASN A 81 -3.36 -12.69 0.23
CA ASN A 81 -4.23 -13.68 -0.40
C ASN A 81 -3.39 -14.86 -0.91
N PHE A 82 -3.65 -16.05 -0.35
CA PHE A 82 -2.93 -17.28 -0.68
C PHE A 82 -2.87 -17.59 -2.18
N ASN A 83 -3.94 -17.27 -2.93
CA ASN A 83 -4.01 -17.56 -4.36
C ASN A 83 -3.12 -16.65 -5.21
N PHE A 84 -2.77 -15.45 -4.71
CA PHE A 84 -1.96 -14.48 -5.44
C PHE A 84 -0.48 -14.56 -5.06
N GLN A 85 -0.17 -14.94 -3.81
CA GLN A 85 1.19 -14.98 -3.26
C GLN A 85 1.91 -13.62 -3.35
N PRO A 86 3.12 -13.45 -2.78
CA PRO A 86 3.89 -12.23 -3.01
C PRO A 86 4.28 -12.04 -4.48
N TRP A 87 4.23 -10.79 -4.97
CA TRP A 87 4.54 -10.47 -6.37
C TRP A 87 5.22 -9.09 -6.51
N LEU A 88 5.87 -8.89 -7.65
CA LEU A 88 6.46 -7.61 -8.07
C LEU A 88 5.52 -6.88 -9.02
N VAL A 89 5.47 -5.55 -8.92
CA VAL A 89 4.68 -4.69 -9.81
C VAL A 89 5.43 -3.42 -10.14
N GLU A 90 5.23 -2.90 -11.34
CA GLU A 90 5.69 -1.56 -11.71
C GLU A 90 5.13 -0.52 -10.73
N ARG A 91 6.00 0.34 -10.21
CA ARG A 91 5.61 1.42 -9.30
C ARG A 91 4.45 2.24 -9.82
N LYS A 92 4.49 2.63 -11.11
CA LYS A 92 3.45 3.43 -11.73
C LYS A 92 2.09 2.73 -11.69
N ARG A 93 2.05 1.44 -12.02
CA ARG A 93 0.83 0.63 -11.98
C ARG A 93 0.27 0.52 -10.56
N LEU A 94 1.12 0.36 -9.55
CA LEU A 94 0.68 0.37 -8.15
C LEU A 94 0.15 1.75 -7.74
N PHE A 95 0.83 2.83 -8.14
CA PHE A 95 0.37 4.20 -7.88
C PHE A 95 -1.01 4.45 -8.47
N ASP A 96 -1.25 4.05 -9.72
CA ASP A 96 -2.55 4.19 -10.37
C ASP A 96 -3.64 3.38 -9.63
N ALA A 97 -3.29 2.24 -9.05
CA ALA A 97 -4.19 1.44 -8.21
C ALA A 97 -4.48 2.09 -6.84
N VAL A 98 -3.49 2.75 -6.25
CA VAL A 98 -3.61 3.50 -4.98
C VAL A 98 -4.38 4.81 -5.18
N ASN A 99 -4.26 5.46 -6.33
CA ASN A 99 -4.89 6.75 -6.65
C ASN A 99 -6.37 6.64 -7.04
N THR A 100 -7.04 5.56 -6.61
CA THR A 100 -8.46 5.30 -6.86
C THR A 100 -9.30 5.62 -5.63
N LEU A 101 -10.60 5.89 -5.82
CA LEU A 101 -11.55 6.12 -4.72
C LEU A 101 -12.01 4.80 -4.08
N ASP A 102 -12.15 4.83 -2.76
CA ASP A 102 -12.81 3.84 -1.92
C ASP A 102 -13.93 4.57 -1.14
N GLY A 103 -15.11 4.63 -1.73
CA GLY A 103 -16.16 5.55 -1.28
C GLY A 103 -15.85 6.99 -1.68
N ASP A 104 -15.79 7.88 -0.70
CA ASP A 104 -15.55 9.33 -0.86
C ASP A 104 -14.07 9.72 -0.76
N LYS A 105 -13.22 8.80 -0.30
CA LYS A 105 -11.79 9.03 -0.05
C LYS A 105 -10.93 8.19 -0.98
N LYS A 106 -9.75 8.70 -1.34
CA LYS A 106 -8.76 7.87 -2.04
C LYS A 106 -8.25 6.74 -1.14
N ARG A 107 -7.82 5.66 -1.79
CA ARG A 107 -6.93 4.68 -1.15
C ARG A 107 -5.56 5.33 -0.85
N GLY A 108 -4.60 4.56 -0.35
CA GLY A 108 -3.36 5.15 0.15
C GLY A 108 -2.39 4.15 0.75
N LEU A 109 -1.48 4.67 1.55
CA LEU A 109 -0.55 3.89 2.36
C LEU A 109 -0.85 4.10 3.84
N LEU A 110 -0.62 3.06 4.63
CA LEU A 110 -0.47 3.16 6.09
C LEU A 110 1.01 3.00 6.43
N LEU A 111 1.60 4.03 7.03
CA LEU A 111 2.97 4.00 7.54
C LEU A 111 2.95 3.68 9.05
N ILE A 112 3.75 2.69 9.43
CA ILE A 112 4.02 2.34 10.83
C ILE A 112 5.54 2.49 11.08
N GLU A 113 5.93 3.45 11.92
CA GLU A 113 7.32 3.77 12.25
C GLU A 113 7.57 3.82 13.76
#